data_AF-D9USF3-F1
#
_entry.id   AF-D9USF3-F1
#
_cell.length_a   1.000
_cell.length_b   1.000
_cell.length_c   1.000
_cell.angle_alpha   90.00
_cell.angle_beta   90.00
_cell.angle_gamma   90.00
#
_symmetry.space_group_name_H-M   'P 1'
#
loop_
_entity.id
_entity.type
_entity.pdbx_description
1 polymer ?
#
loop_
_entity_poly.entity_id
_entity_poly.type
_entity_poly.pdbx_seq_one_letter_code
_entity_poly.pdbx_strand_id
1 'polypeptide(L)'
;MDTVRGRRLGRWGALAGAVVLGGALLGTAPASAAEEAPEIVEGVDMGTQGPLADTGAADGMATRAAAETTAAPSCIGTTVAYGSTVCFAPYGDVVWVLDTKKDGMSAAGGVYTDYGRGSRVCVNKAGVDHWVKCDYDYWEKGNIQLRALRYDSGTGKFYVPDAWSDWIPVDGKY
;
A
#
# COMPACT_ATOMS: atom_id res chain seq x y z
N MET A 1 -28.03 41.51 -32.91
CA MET A 1 -28.90 41.91 -34.03
C MET A 1 -28.43 41.11 -35.25
N ASP A 2 -29.18 40.28 -35.96
CA ASP A 2 -30.55 39.79 -35.87
C ASP A 2 -30.65 38.46 -36.63
N THR A 3 -31.42 37.57 -36.01
CA THR A 3 -32.15 36.38 -36.45
C THR A 3 -32.37 36.13 -37.96
N VAL A 4 -32.13 34.89 -38.43
CA VAL A 4 -33.02 34.23 -39.42
C VAL A 4 -33.34 32.81 -39.00
N ARG A 5 -34.63 32.59 -38.73
CA ARG A 5 -35.30 31.33 -38.42
C ARG A 5 -35.49 30.48 -39.68
N GLY A 6 -35.27 29.17 -39.57
CA GLY A 6 -35.77 28.17 -40.51
C GLY A 6 -36.48 27.04 -39.78
N ARG A 7 -37.81 27.11 -39.68
CA ARG A 7 -38.70 26.05 -39.17
C ARG A 7 -38.89 24.97 -40.23
N ARG A 8 -38.83 23.70 -39.86
CA ARG A 8 -39.69 22.65 -40.44
C ARG A 8 -40.36 21.85 -39.33
N LEU A 9 -41.67 22.07 -39.24
CA LEU A 9 -42.65 21.22 -38.55
C LEU A 9 -43.13 20.14 -39.54
N GLY A 10 -43.45 18.98 -39.01
CA GLY A 10 -44.11 17.87 -39.69
C GLY A 10 -43.44 16.57 -39.25
N ARG A 11 -44.12 15.61 -38.63
CA ARG A 11 -45.51 15.21 -38.82
C ARG A 11 -45.85 14.19 -37.72
N TRP A 12 -47.08 14.26 -37.22
CA TRP A 12 -47.68 13.29 -36.30
C TRP A 12 -47.85 11.92 -36.99
N GLY A 13 -47.72 10.84 -36.21
CA GLY A 13 -48.08 9.48 -36.62
C GLY A 13 -48.12 8.56 -35.39
N ALA A 14 -49.31 8.12 -35.02
CA ALA A 14 -49.62 7.32 -33.84
C ALA A 14 -49.29 5.82 -34.02
N LEU A 15 -49.07 5.15 -32.87
CA LEU A 15 -49.47 3.80 -32.47
C LEU A 15 -49.57 2.68 -33.54
N ALA A 16 -48.80 1.60 -33.35
CA ALA A 16 -49.28 0.22 -33.28
C ALA A 16 -48.08 -0.74 -33.13
N GLY A 17 -48.21 -1.72 -32.23
CA GLY A 17 -47.17 -2.69 -31.92
C GLY A 17 -47.03 -3.83 -32.94
N ALA A 18 -45.96 -4.60 -32.78
CA ALA A 18 -45.92 -6.02 -33.12
C ALA A 18 -44.74 -6.67 -32.38
N VAL A 19 -45.05 -7.66 -31.55
CA VAL A 19 -44.12 -8.63 -30.98
C VAL A 19 -43.63 -9.54 -32.10
N VAL A 20 -42.32 -9.75 -32.22
CA VAL A 20 -41.75 -10.95 -32.87
C VAL A 20 -40.63 -11.48 -31.99
N LEU A 21 -40.87 -12.67 -31.45
CA LEU A 21 -39.88 -13.54 -30.82
C LEU A 21 -38.87 -14.05 -31.85
N GLY A 22 -37.61 -14.22 -31.43
CA GLY A 22 -36.78 -15.30 -31.97
C GLY A 22 -35.32 -14.92 -32.22
N GLY A 23 -34.41 -15.56 -31.48
CA GLY A 23 -33.00 -15.63 -31.83
C GLY A 23 -32.03 -15.39 -30.68
N ALA A 24 -32.16 -16.15 -29.58
CA ALA A 24 -31.12 -16.19 -28.55
C ALA A 24 -29.89 -16.94 -29.09
N LEU A 25 -28.90 -16.19 -29.60
CA LEU A 25 -27.54 -16.69 -29.74
C LEU A 25 -26.91 -16.65 -28.35
N LEU A 26 -26.82 -17.83 -27.72
CA LEU A 26 -26.04 -18.05 -26.50
C LEU A 26 -24.55 -17.90 -26.84
N GLY A 27 -24.06 -16.67 -26.84
CA GLY A 27 -22.63 -16.39 -26.75
C GLY A 27 -22.18 -16.66 -25.31
N THR A 28 -21.50 -17.78 -25.08
CA THR A 28 -20.70 -17.97 -23.86
C THR A 28 -19.46 -17.09 -23.98
N ALA A 29 -19.61 -15.80 -23.66
CA ALA A 29 -18.45 -14.97 -23.37
C ALA A 29 -17.78 -15.54 -22.10
N PRO A 30 -16.45 -15.67 -22.08
CA PRO A 30 -15.77 -15.98 -20.82
C PRO A 30 -16.04 -14.81 -19.88
N ALA A 31 -16.59 -15.11 -18.70
CA ALA A 31 -16.57 -14.16 -17.60
C ALA A 31 -15.09 -13.96 -17.23
N SER A 32 -14.47 -12.93 -17.80
CA SER A 32 -13.29 -12.33 -17.19
C SER A 32 -13.77 -11.85 -15.83
N ALA A 33 -13.47 -12.62 -14.79
CA ALA A 33 -13.50 -12.11 -13.44
C ALA A 33 -12.63 -10.85 -13.45
N ALA A 34 -13.28 -9.69 -13.43
CA ALA A 34 -12.58 -8.47 -13.10
C ALA A 34 -12.11 -8.70 -11.67
N GLU A 35 -10.83 -8.99 -11.52
CA GLU A 35 -10.18 -9.01 -10.22
C GLU A 35 -10.40 -7.61 -9.64
N GLU A 36 -11.32 -7.53 -8.68
CA GLU A 36 -11.71 -6.27 -8.06
C GLU A 36 -10.45 -5.72 -7.40
N ALA A 37 -9.91 -4.64 -7.97
CA ALA A 37 -8.69 -4.05 -7.45
C ALA A 37 -8.93 -3.69 -5.97
N PRO A 38 -8.06 -4.11 -5.05
CA PRO A 38 -8.28 -3.87 -3.62
C PRO A 38 -8.48 -2.38 -3.37
N GLU A 39 -9.54 -2.06 -2.62
CA GLU A 39 -9.89 -0.68 -2.28
C GLU A 39 -8.73 -0.03 -1.53
N ILE A 40 -8.29 1.14 -2.00
CA ILE A 40 -7.29 1.94 -1.31
C ILE A 40 -7.96 2.61 -0.13
N VAL A 41 -7.65 2.16 1.09
CA VAL A 41 -8.09 2.85 2.31
C VAL A 41 -6.98 3.76 2.81
N GLU A 42 -7.34 5.02 3.06
CA GLU A 42 -6.46 6.08 3.54
C GLU A 42 -6.40 6.14 5.07
N GLY A 43 -5.25 6.54 5.61
CA GLY A 43 -5.14 7.00 7.00
C GLY A 43 -5.03 5.87 8.01
N VAL A 44 -4.40 4.75 7.62
CA VAL A 44 -4.19 3.62 8.52
C VAL A 44 -3.16 3.97 9.59
N ASP A 45 -3.51 3.72 10.85
CA ASP A 45 -2.63 3.99 11.99
C ASP A 45 -1.51 2.94 12.08
N MET A 46 -0.30 3.42 12.39
CA MET A 46 0.92 2.63 12.45
C MET A 46 1.30 2.21 13.88
N GLY A 47 0.43 2.43 14.88
CA GLY A 47 0.74 2.26 16.29
C GLY A 47 -0.47 2.06 17.22
N THR A 48 -1.20 0.94 17.08
CA THR A 48 -1.81 0.19 18.21
C THR A 48 -2.07 -1.30 17.88
N GLN A 49 -1.78 -1.79 16.68
CA GLN A 49 -2.05 -3.20 16.32
C GLN A 49 -0.82 -4.09 16.55
N GLY A 50 -0.66 -4.52 17.80
CA GLY A 50 0.16 -5.66 18.21
C GLY A 50 -0.56 -6.38 19.38
N PRO A 51 -0.35 -7.69 19.62
CA PRO A 51 -1.12 -8.48 20.59
C PRO A 51 -0.95 -8.08 22.07
N LEU A 52 -0.25 -6.98 22.37
CA LEU A 52 0.02 -6.45 23.71
C LEU A 52 -0.30 -4.95 23.85
N ALA A 53 -1.21 -4.41 23.03
CA ALA A 53 -1.59 -3.01 23.14
C ALA A 53 -2.42 -2.73 24.41
N ASP A 54 -1.75 -2.33 25.49
CA ASP A 54 -2.36 -1.62 26.61
C ASP A 54 -1.61 -0.31 26.89
N THR A 55 -2.38 0.67 27.33
CA THR A 55 -2.22 2.13 27.28
C THR A 55 -0.82 2.75 27.44
N GLY A 56 -0.47 3.70 26.57
CA GLY A 56 0.44 4.79 26.96
C GLY A 56 1.29 5.42 25.84
N ALA A 57 1.06 6.72 25.62
CA ALA A 57 1.90 7.68 24.91
C ALA A 57 2.09 7.49 23.39
N ALA A 58 1.42 8.36 22.63
CA ALA A 58 1.83 8.75 21.28
C ALA A 58 3.14 9.55 21.35
N ASP A 59 4.24 8.87 21.67
CA ASP A 59 5.57 9.43 21.49
C ASP A 59 5.87 9.43 19.99
N GLY A 60 5.96 10.64 19.43
CA GLY A 60 6.04 10.88 17.99
C GLY A 60 6.97 9.92 17.26
N MET A 61 6.48 9.38 16.15
CA MET A 61 7.24 8.51 15.24
C MET A 61 8.53 9.20 14.81
N ALA A 62 9.62 8.86 15.47
CA ALA A 62 10.95 9.36 15.14
C ALA A 62 11.36 8.82 13.77
N THR A 63 11.29 9.67 12.75
CA THR A 63 11.81 9.39 11.41
C THR A 63 13.32 9.66 11.43
N ARG A 64 14.16 8.63 11.34
CA ARG A 64 15.62 8.82 11.14
C ARG A 64 15.93 9.04 9.66
N ALA A 65 16.89 9.94 9.38
CA ALA A 65 17.46 10.07 8.05
C ALA A 65 18.33 8.84 7.75
N ALA A 66 18.21 8.34 6.54
CA ALA A 66 18.63 7.00 6.17
C ALA A 66 19.60 7.06 4.98
N ALA A 67 20.63 6.21 5.01
CA ALA A 67 21.56 6.09 3.88
C ALA A 67 20.86 5.38 2.71
N GLU A 68 21.11 5.83 1.47
CA GLU A 68 20.48 5.28 0.27
C GLU A 68 21.44 4.46 -0.60
N THR A 69 20.91 3.45 -1.30
CA THR A 69 21.68 2.62 -2.26
C THR A 69 20.75 2.01 -3.30
N THR A 70 21.25 1.70 -4.49
CA THR A 70 20.50 0.91 -5.49
C THR A 70 20.79 -0.59 -5.39
N ALA A 71 21.80 -0.99 -4.62
CA ALA A 71 22.12 -2.38 -4.40
C ALA A 71 21.13 -3.03 -3.42
N ALA A 72 20.55 -4.17 -3.80
CA ALA A 72 19.65 -4.90 -2.94
C ALA A 72 20.38 -5.44 -1.68
N PRO A 73 19.85 -5.18 -0.47
CA PRO A 73 20.39 -5.73 0.76
C PRO A 73 20.08 -7.22 0.88
N SER A 74 20.95 -7.95 1.59
CA SER A 74 20.65 -9.32 2.04
C SER A 74 19.85 -9.24 3.33
N CYS A 75 18.55 -9.53 3.25
CA CYS A 75 17.61 -9.32 4.34
C CYS A 75 16.36 -10.20 4.17
N ILE A 76 15.55 -10.30 5.22
CA ILE A 76 14.28 -11.04 5.23
C ILE A 76 13.13 -10.05 5.40
N GLY A 77 12.08 -10.19 4.61
CA GLY A 77 11.06 -9.16 4.54
C GLY A 77 9.82 -9.52 3.75
N THR A 78 9.04 -8.49 3.45
CA THR A 78 7.76 -8.57 2.75
C THR A 78 7.63 -7.44 1.74
N THR A 79 6.82 -7.66 0.71
CA THR A 79 6.51 -6.67 -0.32
C THR A 79 5.01 -6.59 -0.49
N VAL A 80 4.49 -5.37 -0.48
CA VAL A 80 3.07 -5.12 -0.75
C VAL A 80 2.85 -4.81 -2.23
N ALA A 81 1.66 -5.14 -2.74
CA ALA A 81 1.26 -4.92 -4.13
C ALA A 81 1.40 -3.46 -4.59
N TYR A 82 1.42 -2.48 -3.67
CA TYR A 82 1.67 -1.08 -3.98
C TYR A 82 3.13 -0.67 -4.15
N GLY A 83 4.04 -1.63 -4.21
CA GLY A 83 5.44 -1.36 -4.53
C GLY A 83 6.25 -0.85 -3.36
N SER A 84 5.84 -1.17 -2.14
CA SER A 84 6.68 -0.96 -0.96
C SER A 84 7.26 -2.30 -0.55
N THR A 85 8.59 -2.37 -0.50
CA THR A 85 9.31 -3.52 0.03
C THR A 85 9.99 -3.12 1.31
N VAL A 86 9.90 -3.97 2.33
CA VAL A 86 10.51 -3.74 3.65
C VAL A 86 11.19 -5.01 4.08
N CYS A 87 12.43 -4.92 4.53
CA CYS A 87 13.15 -6.08 5.04
C CYS A 87 14.09 -5.73 6.18
N PHE A 88 14.48 -6.74 6.95
CA PHE A 88 15.34 -6.65 8.12
C PHE A 88 16.63 -7.45 7.95
N ALA A 89 17.74 -6.88 8.41
CA ALA A 89 19.04 -7.53 8.49
C ALA A 89 19.46 -7.71 9.98
N PRO A 90 19.40 -8.95 10.52
CA PRO A 90 19.59 -9.26 11.96
C PRO A 90 20.99 -9.07 12.54
N TYR A 91 21.99 -8.68 11.74
CA TYR A 91 23.34 -8.38 12.23
C TYR A 91 23.69 -6.92 11.98
N GLY A 92 23.09 -6.04 12.79
CA GLY A 92 23.17 -4.59 12.65
C GLY A 92 21.83 -3.87 12.83
N ASP A 93 20.75 -4.60 13.14
CA ASP A 93 19.41 -4.06 13.40
C ASP A 93 18.90 -3.10 12.32
N VAL A 94 19.16 -3.47 11.07
CA VAL A 94 18.90 -2.61 9.93
C VAL A 94 17.58 -2.97 9.30
N VAL A 95 16.71 -1.96 9.17
CA VAL A 95 15.51 -2.04 8.34
C VAL A 95 15.76 -1.31 7.03
N TRP A 96 15.51 -1.99 5.92
CA TRP A 96 15.61 -1.45 4.59
C TRP A 96 14.23 -1.28 3.97
N VAL A 97 14.02 -0.14 3.31
CA VAL A 97 12.76 0.16 2.63
C VAL A 97 13.04 0.56 1.19
N LEU A 98 12.36 -0.08 0.25
CA LEU A 98 12.43 0.21 -1.17
C LEU A 98 11.06 0.61 -1.69
N ASP A 99 11.04 1.70 -2.44
CA ASP A 99 9.94 2.04 -3.32
C ASP A 99 10.22 1.48 -4.72
N THR A 100 9.29 0.69 -5.25
CA THR A 100 9.40 0.04 -6.56
C THR A 100 8.42 0.62 -7.57
N LYS A 101 7.64 1.65 -7.22
CA LYS A 101 6.63 2.23 -8.12
C LYS A 101 6.77 3.74 -8.26
N LYS A 102 6.86 4.20 -9.51
CA LYS A 102 6.87 5.63 -9.84
C LYS A 102 5.43 6.16 -9.91
N ASP A 103 4.79 6.26 -8.75
CA ASP A 103 3.39 6.70 -8.62
C ASP A 103 3.22 8.01 -7.84
N GLY A 104 4.33 8.65 -7.45
CA GLY A 104 4.34 9.89 -6.67
C GLY A 104 4.14 9.69 -5.18
N MET A 105 4.02 8.44 -4.73
CA MET A 105 3.99 8.06 -3.33
C MET A 105 5.38 7.65 -2.87
N SER A 106 5.51 7.35 -1.58
CA SER A 106 6.72 6.80 -0.98
C SER A 106 6.43 5.42 -0.41
N ALA A 107 7.44 4.57 -0.34
CA ALA A 107 7.39 3.35 0.46
C ALA A 107 7.63 3.63 1.95
N ALA A 108 6.94 2.87 2.81
CA ALA A 108 7.16 2.87 4.24
C ALA A 108 7.20 1.45 4.83
N GLY A 109 8.01 1.29 5.87
CA GLY A 109 8.12 0.08 6.66
C GLY A 109 7.83 0.33 8.13
N GLY A 110 6.72 -0.23 8.61
CA GLY A 110 6.42 -0.34 10.03
C GLY A 110 7.19 -1.47 10.67
N VAL A 111 7.65 -1.25 11.91
CA VAL A 111 8.35 -2.25 12.70
C VAL A 111 7.69 -2.35 14.06
N TYR A 112 7.32 -3.58 14.41
CA TYR A 112 6.66 -3.95 15.64
C TYR A 112 7.53 -4.95 16.38
N THR A 113 7.45 -4.97 17.71
CA THR A 113 8.24 -5.88 18.55
C THR A 113 7.33 -6.69 19.45
N ASP A 114 7.75 -7.90 19.81
CA ASP A 114 7.02 -8.75 20.76
C ASP A 114 7.35 -8.44 22.23
N TYR A 115 8.33 -7.56 22.48
CA TYR A 115 8.83 -7.21 23.82
C TYR A 115 8.43 -5.80 24.28
N GLY A 116 7.33 -5.26 23.74
CA GLY A 116 6.72 -4.02 24.24
C GLY A 116 7.45 -2.73 23.90
N ARG A 117 8.42 -2.75 22.98
CA ARG A 117 8.97 -1.51 22.41
C ARG A 117 7.94 -0.91 21.44
N GLY A 118 7.70 0.40 21.59
CA GLY A 118 6.78 1.15 20.72
C GLY A 118 7.16 1.03 19.23
N SER A 119 6.16 1.04 18.36
CA SER A 119 6.37 0.87 16.93
C SER A 119 7.27 1.96 16.34
N ARG A 120 7.92 1.62 15.23
CA ARG A 120 8.79 2.52 14.46
C ARG A 120 8.38 2.48 13.00
N VAL A 121 8.70 3.55 12.27
CA VAL A 121 8.48 3.63 10.83
C VAL A 121 9.77 4.08 10.16
N CYS A 122 10.15 3.38 9.11
CA CYS A 122 11.15 3.79 8.15
C CYS A 122 10.45 4.25 6.87
N VAL A 123 10.69 5.48 6.42
CA VAL A 123 10.07 6.03 5.19
C VAL A 123 11.14 6.26 4.15
N ASN A 124 10.91 5.75 2.95
CA ASN A 124 11.78 5.98 1.81
C ASN A 124 11.52 7.36 1.21
N LYS A 125 12.51 8.27 1.35
CA LYS A 125 12.49 9.61 0.75
C LYS A 125 13.44 9.74 -0.45
N ALA A 126 14.17 8.68 -0.78
CA ALA A 126 15.10 8.62 -1.91
C ALA A 126 14.37 8.47 -3.26
N GLY A 127 13.12 8.00 -3.21
CA GLY A 127 12.30 7.76 -4.38
C GLY A 127 12.46 6.34 -4.91
N VAL A 128 11.95 6.12 -6.12
CA VAL A 128 11.83 4.79 -6.71
C VAL A 128 13.20 4.16 -7.00
N ASP A 129 13.30 2.85 -6.84
CA ASP A 129 14.49 2.03 -7.10
C ASP A 129 15.71 2.33 -6.21
N HIS A 130 15.50 3.12 -5.15
CA HIS A 130 16.51 3.38 -4.11
C HIS A 130 16.10 2.72 -2.79
N TRP A 131 16.95 1.85 -2.25
CA TRP A 131 16.84 1.36 -0.89
C TRP A 131 17.22 2.43 0.10
N VAL A 132 16.48 2.51 1.19
CA VAL A 132 16.71 3.45 2.29
C VAL A 132 16.91 2.68 3.59
N LYS A 133 18.00 3.00 4.31
CA LYS A 133 18.47 2.31 5.51
C LYS A 133 18.05 2.99 6.82
N CYS A 134 17.22 2.36 7.64
CA CYS A 134 16.95 2.80 9.01
C CYS A 134 17.62 1.88 10.04
N ASP A 135 18.59 2.44 10.75
CA ASP A 135 19.29 1.77 11.84
C ASP A 135 18.51 1.89 13.16
N TYR A 136 18.22 0.74 13.75
CA TYR A 136 17.63 0.60 15.07
C TYR A 136 18.60 -0.16 16.00
N ASP A 137 18.19 -0.36 17.25
CA ASP A 137 18.97 -1.06 18.27
C ASP A 137 17.98 -1.95 19.04
N TYR A 138 17.76 -3.16 18.55
CA TYR A 138 16.72 -4.07 19.01
C TYR A 138 17.28 -5.06 20.05
N TRP A 139 16.37 -5.69 20.79
CA TRP A 139 16.78 -6.66 21.80
C TRP A 139 16.98 -8.01 21.13
N GLU A 140 18.21 -8.53 21.17
CA GLU A 140 18.65 -9.78 20.51
C GLU A 140 17.77 -11.01 20.81
N LYS A 141 17.08 -11.06 21.95
CA LYS A 141 16.20 -12.18 22.32
C LYS A 141 14.75 -12.00 21.87
N GLY A 142 14.44 -10.85 21.29
CA GLY A 142 13.11 -10.51 20.81
C GLY A 142 12.89 -10.89 19.36
N ASN A 143 11.66 -10.67 18.93
CA ASN A 143 11.27 -10.76 17.54
C ASN A 143 10.74 -9.42 17.06
N ILE A 144 10.88 -9.17 15.77
CA ILE A 144 10.24 -8.06 15.09
C ILE A 144 9.24 -8.56 14.05
N GLN A 145 8.23 -7.74 13.77
CA GLN A 145 7.34 -7.94 12.64
C GLN A 145 7.39 -6.70 11.75
N LEU A 146 7.49 -6.93 10.44
CA LEU A 146 7.54 -5.88 9.44
C LEU A 146 6.17 -5.70 8.80
N ARG A 147 5.84 -4.45 8.50
CA ARG A 147 4.65 -4.06 7.76
C ARG A 147 5.06 -3.17 6.59
N ALA A 148 4.85 -3.61 5.37
CA ALA A 148 5.06 -2.82 4.16
C ALA A 148 3.80 -2.06 3.78
N LEU A 149 3.91 -0.73 3.64
CA LEU A 149 2.80 0.14 3.27
C LEU A 149 3.27 1.24 2.33
N ARG A 150 2.29 1.79 1.61
CA ARG A 150 2.43 3.03 0.87
C ARG A 150 2.23 4.22 1.80
N TYR A 151 2.98 5.29 1.56
CA TYR A 151 2.97 6.53 2.35
C TYR A 151 2.89 7.77 1.43
N ASP A 152 2.03 8.72 1.79
CA ASP A 152 1.98 10.04 1.18
C ASP A 152 2.80 11.03 2.02
N SER A 153 3.91 11.52 1.47
CA SER A 153 4.76 12.50 2.14
C SER A 153 4.17 13.91 2.24
N GLY A 154 3.19 14.24 1.38
CA GLY A 154 2.47 15.51 1.41
C GLY A 154 1.40 15.56 2.50
N THR A 155 0.70 14.45 2.76
CA THR A 155 -0.38 14.38 3.76
C THR A 155 0.01 13.68 5.07
N GLY A 156 1.12 12.95 5.08
CA GLY A 156 1.58 12.17 6.23
C GLY A 156 0.78 10.90 6.49
N LYS A 157 0.08 10.38 5.47
CA LYS A 157 -0.87 9.28 5.60
C LYS A 157 -0.33 7.97 5.04
N PHE A 158 -0.72 6.86 5.66
CA PHE A 158 -0.45 5.51 5.19
C PHE A 158 -1.67 4.91 4.51
N TYR A 159 -1.42 4.05 3.53
CA TYR A 159 -2.45 3.45 2.69
C TYR A 159 -2.34 1.92 2.68
N VAL A 160 -3.50 1.27 2.63
CA VAL A 160 -3.64 -0.19 2.43
C VAL A 160 -4.24 -0.52 1.06
N PRO A 161 -4.11 -1.76 0.53
CA PRO A 161 -3.46 -2.94 1.11
C PRO A 161 -2.03 -2.72 1.62
N ASP A 162 -1.76 -3.30 2.78
CA ASP A 162 -0.45 -3.51 3.39
C ASP A 162 -0.02 -4.98 3.20
N ALA A 163 1.23 -5.27 3.54
CA ALA A 163 1.70 -6.64 3.69
C ALA A 163 2.49 -6.78 4.99
N TRP A 164 2.31 -7.91 5.68
CA TRP A 164 3.02 -8.23 6.91
C TRP A 164 4.04 -9.33 6.67
N SER A 165 5.14 -9.31 7.42
CA SER A 165 6.03 -10.47 7.54
C SER A 165 5.55 -11.40 8.65
N ASP A 166 6.12 -12.60 8.69
CA ASP A 166 6.18 -13.39 9.92
C ASP A 166 7.01 -12.67 10.99
N TRP A 167 6.98 -13.18 12.22
CA TRP A 167 7.90 -12.75 13.27
C TRP A 167 9.33 -13.19 12.93
N ILE A 168 10.24 -12.22 12.96
CA ILE A 168 11.63 -12.37 12.60
C ILE A 168 12.48 -12.27 13.88
N PRO A 169 13.26 -13.31 14.25
CA PRO A 169 14.17 -13.24 15.38
C PRO A 169 15.26 -12.19 15.13
N VAL A 170 15.48 -11.33 16.13
CA VAL A 170 16.48 -10.25 16.03
C VAL A 170 17.88 -10.83 15.87
N ASP A 171 18.20 -11.93 16.54
CA ASP A 171 19.52 -12.57 16.45
C ASP A 171 19.79 -13.35 15.15
N GLY A 172 18.82 -13.40 14.23
CA GLY A 172 18.93 -14.02 12.92
C GLY A 172 19.02 -15.54 12.93
N LYS A 173 18.68 -16.20 14.05
CA LYS A 173 18.66 -17.67 14.13
C LYS A 173 17.28 -18.20 13.73
N TYR A 174 17.21 -18.87 12.59
CA TYR A 174 16.01 -19.50 12.03
C TYR A 174 16.06 -21.03 12.14
#